data_AF-A0A7X3S6R5-F1
#
_entry.id   AF-A0A7X3S6R5-F1
#
_cell.length_a   1.000
_cell.length_b   1.000
_cell.length_c   1.000
_cell.angle_alpha   90.00
_cell.angle_beta   90.00
_cell.angle_gamma   90.00
#
_symmetry.space_group_name_H-M   'P 1'
#
loop_
_entity.id
_entity.type
_entity.pdbx_description
1 polymer ?
#
loop_
_entity_poly.entity_id
_entity_poly.type
_entity_poly.pdbx_seq_one_letter_code
_entity_poly.pdbx_strand_id
1 'polypeptide(L)'
;MPGRDQEGSAMPRKLSRGREANGLPRWNLKDLLRHPDKDLATRSRTLNEHVRSLEDLRNRLSATLAPRTFLKGLRLRETIVSESSGLMAYGHLWFAQNTQNQRARAFETQVRKHLLPISNRTLFFDLWWQRLGDRTAERLMKHAGPYRYHLESLRRVKPHTLSGAEVPIINVKNSTGREVLDTLYDVITNGLTFQMNSRKNSTPLSREQLSVHFRNPFPHVRRMAYDQLFQVYSKHADSLGDIYKALVTDWKNEGLDLRGYTSPIAVRNLHNDIPDEAVSTLLQTCRDNRDVFQEYFRIKARICGLRQMTRYDVYAPPKIKKAFYPFEQAVKLVFEAYQEFSPTLAEHAHR
;
A
#
# COMPACT_ATOMS: atom_id res chain seq x y z
N MET A 1 -50.57 13.16 32.97
CA MET A 1 -50.15 14.44 32.36
C MET A 1 -50.36 15.55 33.37
N PRO A 2 -49.57 16.65 33.36
CA PRO A 2 -48.27 16.90 32.73
C PRO A 2 -47.23 17.41 33.78
N GLY A 3 -45.94 17.68 33.50
CA GLY A 3 -45.15 17.75 32.26
C GLY A 3 -43.69 17.37 32.57
N ARG A 4 -43.04 16.62 31.67
CA ARG A 4 -42.14 17.12 30.61
C ARG A 4 -40.92 17.87 31.18
N ASP A 5 -39.80 17.16 31.24
CA ASP A 5 -38.52 17.69 30.77
C ASP A 5 -37.81 16.62 29.94
N GLN A 6 -37.89 16.82 28.62
CA GLN A 6 -37.14 16.10 27.61
C GLN A 6 -35.76 16.75 27.53
N GLU A 7 -34.77 16.22 28.23
CA GLU A 7 -33.37 16.57 27.92
C GLU A 7 -32.89 15.74 26.73
N GLY A 8 -32.55 16.50 25.69
CA GLY A 8 -32.41 16.03 24.33
C GLY A 8 -31.31 14.99 24.15
N SER A 9 -31.69 13.92 23.46
CA SER A 9 -30.81 13.08 22.66
C SER A 9 -29.96 13.96 21.75
N ALA A 10 -28.71 14.21 22.14
CA ALA A 10 -27.71 14.84 21.31
C ALA A 10 -27.30 13.83 20.21
N MET A 11 -28.10 13.80 19.14
CA MET A 11 -27.75 13.21 17.85
C MET A 11 -26.32 13.63 17.49
N PRO A 12 -25.45 12.72 17.01
CA PRO A 12 -24.19 13.13 16.43
C PRO A 12 -24.50 14.10 15.29
N ARG A 13 -23.96 15.33 15.36
CA ARG A 13 -24.03 16.33 14.30
C ARG A 13 -23.85 15.62 12.96
N LYS A 14 -24.86 15.74 12.09
CA LYS A 14 -24.74 15.40 10.65
C LYS A 14 -23.35 15.89 10.21
N LEU A 15 -22.50 14.97 9.76
CA LEU A 15 -21.29 15.31 9.03
C LEU A 15 -21.71 16.32 7.96
N SER A 16 -21.28 17.57 8.13
CA SER A 16 -21.63 18.63 7.19
C SER A 16 -21.20 18.12 5.82
N ARG A 17 -22.16 18.05 4.88
CA ARG A 17 -21.87 18.06 3.44
C ARG A 17 -20.73 19.03 3.23
N GLY A 18 -19.66 18.55 2.59
CA GLY A 18 -18.35 19.19 2.55
C GLY A 18 -18.46 20.70 2.60
N ARG A 19 -18.13 21.29 3.75
CA ARG A 19 -17.56 22.63 3.71
C ARG A 19 -16.37 22.47 2.78
N GLU A 20 -16.43 23.09 1.62
CA GLU A 20 -15.23 23.33 0.83
C GLU A 20 -14.14 23.76 1.82
N ALA A 21 -12.96 23.16 1.70
CA ALA A 21 -11.77 23.55 2.43
C ALA A 21 -11.32 24.96 1.96
N ASN A 22 -12.21 25.95 2.07
CA ASN A 22 -11.98 27.35 1.74
C ASN A 22 -11.05 27.90 2.83
N GLY A 23 -9.75 27.70 2.62
CA GLY A 23 -8.68 28.16 3.50
C GLY A 23 -7.49 27.22 3.66
N LEU A 24 -7.55 25.97 3.17
CA LEU A 24 -6.37 25.08 3.18
C LEU A 24 -5.57 25.22 1.88
N PRO A 25 -4.23 25.17 1.93
CA PRO A 25 -3.40 25.23 0.73
C PRO A 25 -3.66 24.01 -0.17
N ARG A 26 -3.51 24.22 -1.48
CA ARG A 26 -3.53 23.15 -2.49
C ARG A 26 -2.10 22.89 -2.96
N TRP A 27 -1.79 21.64 -3.32
CA TRP A 27 -0.49 21.35 -3.93
C TRP A 27 -0.32 22.12 -5.24
N ASN A 28 0.87 22.72 -5.40
CA ASN A 28 1.33 23.24 -6.67
C ASN A 28 1.98 22.09 -7.45
N LEU A 29 1.35 21.64 -8.54
CA LEU A 29 1.83 20.52 -9.35
C LEU A 29 2.59 20.96 -10.61
N LYS A 30 2.89 22.26 -10.74
CA LYS A 30 3.50 22.85 -11.94
C LYS A 30 4.93 22.38 -12.22
N ASP A 31 5.64 21.89 -11.21
CA ASP A 31 6.99 21.33 -11.38
C ASP A 31 6.96 19.94 -12.03
N LEU A 32 5.81 19.24 -11.94
CA LEU A 32 5.57 17.99 -12.65
C LEU A 32 5.02 18.26 -14.05
N LEU A 33 3.87 18.94 -14.15
CA LEU A 33 3.26 19.33 -15.43
C LEU A 33 2.64 20.74 -15.31
N ARG A 34 2.98 21.63 -16.25
CA ARG A 34 2.44 23.00 -16.28
C ARG A 34 1.13 23.07 -17.06
N HIS A 35 1.04 22.27 -18.12
CA HIS A 35 -0.10 22.22 -19.04
C HIS A 35 -0.49 20.75 -19.26
N PRO A 36 -1.16 20.10 -18.30
CA PRO A 36 -1.33 18.64 -18.27
C PRO A 36 -1.82 18.04 -19.59
N ASP A 37 -2.83 18.65 -20.22
CA ASP A 37 -3.40 18.17 -21.49
C ASP A 37 -2.35 18.19 -22.63
N LYS A 38 -1.50 19.23 -22.71
CA LYS A 38 -0.44 19.37 -23.74
C LYS A 38 0.81 18.55 -23.38
N ASP A 39 1.18 18.57 -22.11
CA ASP A 39 2.36 17.92 -21.59
C ASP A 39 2.21 16.40 -21.67
N LEU A 40 1.01 15.85 -21.42
CA LEU A 40 0.75 14.42 -21.55
C LEU A 40 1.01 13.92 -22.98
N ALA A 41 0.50 14.60 -23.99
CA ALA A 41 0.71 14.22 -25.38
C ALA A 41 2.20 14.26 -25.77
N THR A 42 2.89 15.33 -25.38
CA THR A 42 4.31 15.53 -25.68
C THR A 42 5.18 14.50 -24.96
N ARG A 43 5.01 14.34 -23.64
CA ARG A 43 5.73 13.36 -22.81
C ARG A 43 5.47 11.93 -23.27
N SER A 44 4.23 11.60 -23.63
CA SER A 44 3.88 10.27 -24.15
C SER A 44 4.60 9.98 -25.47
N ARG A 45 4.77 10.98 -26.36
CA ARG A 45 5.53 10.82 -27.60
C ARG A 45 7.01 10.56 -27.31
N THR A 46 7.64 11.39 -26.49
CA THR A 46 9.04 11.23 -26.07
C THR A 46 9.28 9.87 -25.38
N LEU A 47 8.39 9.47 -24.47
CA LEU A 47 8.44 8.15 -23.85
C LEU A 47 8.39 7.02 -24.89
N ASN A 48 7.53 7.13 -25.90
CA ASN A 48 7.47 6.12 -26.97
C ASN A 48 8.75 6.07 -27.82
N GLU A 49 9.41 7.20 -28.05
CA GLU A 49 10.71 7.26 -28.74
C GLU A 49 11.83 6.63 -27.90
N HIS A 50 11.85 6.90 -26.59
CA HIS A 50 12.75 6.24 -25.65
C HIS A 50 12.53 4.72 -25.63
N VAL A 51 11.26 4.27 -25.60
CA VAL A 51 10.93 2.84 -25.63
C VAL A 51 11.38 2.20 -26.93
N ARG A 52 11.14 2.83 -28.09
CA ARG A 52 11.64 2.32 -29.39
C ARG A 52 13.16 2.19 -29.40
N SER A 53 13.86 3.21 -28.90
CA SER A 53 15.33 3.19 -28.78
C SER A 53 15.83 2.07 -27.85
N LEU A 54 15.05 1.71 -26.83
CA LEU A 54 15.35 0.58 -25.96
C LEU A 54 15.08 -0.75 -26.69
N GLU A 55 13.95 -0.86 -27.39
CA GLU A 55 13.57 -2.03 -28.18
C GLU A 55 14.58 -2.36 -29.29
N ASP A 56 15.24 -1.36 -29.87
CA ASP A 56 16.34 -1.55 -30.84
C ASP A 56 17.50 -2.35 -30.26
N LEU A 57 17.66 -2.37 -28.93
CA LEU A 57 18.65 -3.22 -28.27
C LEU A 57 18.25 -4.70 -28.23
N ARG A 58 16.97 -5.06 -28.44
CA ARG A 58 16.44 -6.41 -28.26
C ARG A 58 17.24 -7.46 -29.05
N ASN A 59 17.56 -7.17 -30.31
CA ASN A 59 18.34 -8.08 -31.18
C ASN A 59 19.83 -8.14 -30.83
N ARG A 60 20.30 -7.21 -30.00
CA ARG A 60 21.71 -7.11 -29.56
C ARG A 60 21.91 -7.67 -28.15
N LEU A 61 20.83 -7.96 -27.42
CA LEU A 61 20.89 -8.52 -26.08
C LEU A 61 21.45 -9.95 -26.13
N SER A 62 22.75 -10.09 -25.89
CA SER A 62 23.46 -11.36 -25.96
C SER A 62 24.51 -11.49 -24.87
N ALA A 63 25.06 -12.70 -24.69
CA ALA A 63 26.15 -12.94 -23.76
C ALA A 63 27.41 -12.11 -24.07
N THR A 64 27.56 -11.66 -25.32
CA THR A 64 28.70 -10.88 -25.81
C THR A 64 28.44 -9.37 -25.83
N LEU A 65 27.29 -8.91 -25.32
CA LEU A 65 26.95 -7.48 -25.27
C LEU A 65 28.05 -6.66 -24.59
N ALA A 66 28.44 -5.56 -25.24
CA ALA A 66 29.46 -4.66 -24.72
C ALA A 66 28.94 -3.90 -23.48
N PRO A 67 29.73 -3.77 -22.39
CA PRO A 67 29.27 -3.10 -21.17
C PRO A 67 28.77 -1.67 -21.38
N ARG A 68 29.39 -0.91 -22.30
CA ARG A 68 28.94 0.45 -22.65
C ARG A 68 27.53 0.48 -23.25
N THR A 69 27.21 -0.49 -24.12
CA THR A 69 25.87 -0.58 -24.73
C THR A 69 24.83 -1.00 -23.68
N PHE A 70 25.18 -1.91 -22.78
CA PHE A 70 24.33 -2.29 -21.66
C PHE A 70 24.02 -1.11 -20.74
N LEU A 71 25.04 -0.34 -20.34
CA LEU A 71 24.87 0.86 -19.51
C LEU A 71 23.98 1.92 -20.19
N LYS A 72 24.11 2.10 -21.51
CA LYS A 72 23.22 2.98 -22.28
C LYS A 72 21.76 2.51 -22.20
N GLY A 73 21.51 1.21 -22.33
CA GLY A 73 20.18 0.62 -22.15
C GLY A 73 19.61 0.83 -20.74
N LEU A 74 20.44 0.68 -19.71
CA LEU A 74 20.04 0.93 -18.32
C LEU A 74 19.63 2.38 -18.06
N ARG A 75 20.43 3.34 -18.54
CA ARG A 75 20.10 4.78 -18.44
C ARG A 75 18.80 5.10 -19.15
N LEU A 76 18.60 4.54 -20.34
CA LEU A 76 17.37 4.75 -21.10
C LEU A 76 16.16 4.16 -20.37
N ARG A 77 16.30 2.97 -19.78
CA ARG A 77 15.26 2.36 -18.95
C ARG A 77 14.95 3.23 -17.72
N GLU A 78 15.96 3.75 -17.03
CA GLU A 78 15.77 4.68 -15.91
C GLU A 78 15.01 5.94 -16.35
N THR A 79 15.37 6.55 -17.48
CA THR A 79 14.64 7.69 -18.03
C THR A 79 13.17 7.36 -18.28
N ILE A 80 12.87 6.23 -18.92
CA ILE A 80 11.50 5.79 -19.18
C ILE A 80 10.71 5.64 -17.87
N VAL A 81 11.30 4.99 -16.86
CA VAL A 81 10.66 4.80 -15.54
C VAL A 81 10.44 6.15 -14.86
N SER A 82 11.45 7.00 -14.79
CA SER A 82 11.37 8.31 -14.14
C SER A 82 10.30 9.21 -14.76
N GLU A 83 10.26 9.30 -16.09
CA GLU A 83 9.26 10.11 -16.80
C GLU A 83 7.84 9.53 -16.65
N SER A 84 7.71 8.20 -16.72
CA SER A 84 6.43 7.52 -16.50
C SER A 84 5.91 7.75 -15.07
N SER A 85 6.79 7.68 -14.07
CA SER A 85 6.48 7.97 -12.67
C SER A 85 6.04 9.41 -12.47
N GLY A 86 6.65 10.39 -13.16
CA GLY A 86 6.23 11.79 -13.11
C GLY A 86 4.80 12.01 -13.61
N LEU A 87 4.43 11.39 -14.73
CA LEU A 87 3.06 11.44 -15.27
C LEU A 87 2.05 10.77 -14.32
N MET A 88 2.39 9.60 -13.78
CA MET A 88 1.55 8.89 -12.79
C MET A 88 1.37 9.73 -11.52
N ALA A 89 2.45 10.29 -10.98
CA ALA A 89 2.43 11.10 -9.77
C ALA A 89 1.54 12.33 -9.96
N TYR A 90 1.67 13.06 -11.07
CA TYR A 90 0.80 14.21 -11.35
C TYR A 90 -0.68 13.79 -11.38
N GLY A 91 -1.01 12.74 -12.15
CA GLY A 91 -2.39 12.28 -12.29
C GLY A 91 -2.99 11.85 -10.95
N HIS A 92 -2.24 11.09 -10.16
CA HIS A 92 -2.66 10.64 -8.84
C HIS A 92 -2.82 11.81 -7.85
N LEU A 93 -1.84 12.72 -7.78
CA LEU A 93 -1.88 13.86 -6.87
C LEU A 93 -3.04 14.81 -7.22
N TRP A 94 -3.27 15.10 -8.50
CA TRP A 94 -4.40 15.94 -8.92
C TRP A 94 -5.75 15.29 -8.58
N PHE A 95 -5.88 13.97 -8.75
CA PHE A 95 -7.07 13.24 -8.34
C PHE A 95 -7.24 13.22 -6.81
N ALA A 96 -6.17 13.02 -6.05
CA ALA A 96 -6.21 12.96 -4.59
C ALA A 96 -6.60 14.30 -3.95
N GLN A 97 -6.26 15.44 -4.58
CA GLN A 97 -6.71 16.77 -4.13
C GLN A 97 -8.24 16.89 -4.05
N ASN A 98 -8.95 16.26 -4.97
CA ASN A 98 -10.41 16.18 -4.97
C ASN A 98 -10.86 14.96 -5.79
N THR A 99 -11.21 13.88 -5.11
CA THR A 99 -11.59 12.60 -5.74
C THR A 99 -12.93 12.66 -6.51
N GLN A 100 -13.67 13.76 -6.37
CA GLN A 100 -14.88 14.06 -7.16
C GLN A 100 -14.58 14.87 -8.44
N ASN A 101 -13.33 15.31 -8.64
CA ASN A 101 -12.94 16.03 -9.85
C ASN A 101 -12.89 15.09 -11.07
N GLN A 102 -13.89 15.22 -11.93
CA GLN A 102 -14.01 14.40 -13.14
C GLN A 102 -12.85 14.59 -14.12
N ARG A 103 -12.29 15.81 -14.22
CA ARG A 103 -11.17 16.10 -15.14
C ARG A 103 -9.88 15.44 -14.67
N ALA A 104 -9.61 15.47 -13.36
CA ALA A 104 -8.47 14.76 -12.78
C ALA A 104 -8.60 13.24 -12.94
N ARG A 105 -9.80 12.68 -12.74
CA ARG A 105 -10.07 11.24 -12.97
C ARG A 105 -9.87 10.82 -14.43
N ALA A 106 -10.37 11.64 -15.37
CA ALA A 106 -10.17 11.40 -16.79
C ALA A 106 -8.68 11.45 -17.16
N PHE A 107 -7.94 12.42 -16.63
CA PHE A 107 -6.50 12.52 -16.83
C PHE A 107 -5.74 11.29 -16.30
N GLU A 108 -6.00 10.86 -15.06
CA GLU A 108 -5.39 9.66 -14.47
C GLU A 108 -5.66 8.41 -15.32
N THR A 109 -6.88 8.27 -15.83
CA THR A 109 -7.27 7.17 -16.73
C THR A 109 -6.48 7.21 -18.04
N GLN A 110 -6.30 8.38 -18.64
CA GLN A 110 -5.51 8.55 -19.85
C GLN A 110 -4.04 8.23 -19.61
N VAL A 111 -3.44 8.74 -18.53
CA VAL A 111 -2.06 8.41 -18.14
C VAL A 111 -1.88 6.89 -18.03
N ARG A 112 -2.77 6.21 -17.31
CA ARG A 112 -2.73 4.74 -17.17
C ARG A 112 -2.81 4.03 -18.52
N LYS A 113 -3.71 4.49 -19.41
CA LYS A 113 -3.85 3.95 -20.77
C LYS A 113 -2.57 4.09 -21.59
N HIS A 114 -1.84 5.20 -21.46
CA HIS A 114 -0.58 5.43 -22.17
C HIS A 114 0.59 4.64 -21.60
N LEU A 115 0.66 4.49 -20.28
CA LEU A 115 1.81 3.88 -19.61
C LEU A 115 1.75 2.35 -19.55
N LEU A 116 0.56 1.74 -19.61
CA LEU A 116 0.43 0.28 -19.60
C LEU A 116 1.18 -0.39 -20.78
N PRO A 117 1.02 0.03 -22.05
CA PRO A 117 1.80 -0.53 -23.15
C PRO A 117 3.30 -0.27 -23.03
N ILE A 118 3.70 0.88 -22.47
CA ILE A 118 5.12 1.22 -22.25
C ILE A 118 5.76 0.21 -21.30
N SER A 119 5.12 -0.08 -20.17
CA SER A 119 5.59 -1.09 -19.21
C SER A 119 5.78 -2.47 -19.84
N ASN A 120 4.80 -2.93 -20.63
CA ASN A 120 4.89 -4.22 -21.32
C ASN A 120 6.03 -4.27 -22.34
N ARG A 121 6.24 -3.17 -23.07
CA ARG A 121 7.27 -3.07 -24.12
C ARG A 121 8.69 -3.00 -23.59
N THR A 122 8.90 -2.58 -22.34
CA THR A 122 10.25 -2.53 -21.73
C THR A 122 10.62 -3.79 -20.93
N LEU A 123 9.64 -4.62 -20.58
CA LEU A 123 9.82 -5.82 -19.73
C LEU A 123 10.88 -6.81 -20.25
N PHE A 124 11.06 -6.90 -21.57
CA PHE A 124 12.05 -7.81 -22.17
C PHE A 124 13.48 -7.59 -21.64
N PHE A 125 13.84 -6.36 -21.27
CA PHE A 125 15.18 -6.03 -20.80
C PHE A 125 15.47 -6.69 -19.45
N ASP A 126 14.51 -6.60 -18.51
CA ASP A 126 14.63 -7.21 -17.18
C ASP A 126 14.57 -8.73 -17.27
N LEU A 127 13.69 -9.28 -18.12
CA LEU A 127 13.58 -10.72 -18.35
C LEU A 127 14.87 -11.30 -18.95
N TRP A 128 15.49 -10.58 -19.90
CA TRP A 128 16.79 -10.96 -20.43
C TRP A 128 17.87 -10.91 -19.34
N TRP A 129 17.89 -9.84 -18.52
CA TRP A 129 18.83 -9.69 -17.42
C TRP A 129 18.75 -10.84 -16.42
N GLN A 130 17.53 -11.25 -16.04
CA GLN A 130 17.29 -12.35 -15.10
C GLN A 130 17.78 -13.70 -15.62
N ARG A 131 17.64 -13.96 -16.93
CA ARG A 131 18.05 -15.22 -17.57
C ARG A 131 19.54 -15.32 -17.87
N LEU A 132 20.26 -14.21 -17.77
CA LEU A 132 21.68 -14.16 -18.12
C LEU A 132 22.53 -15.07 -17.20
N GLY A 133 23.50 -15.78 -17.77
CA GLY A 133 24.45 -16.59 -17.02
C GLY A 133 25.31 -15.74 -16.06
N ASP A 134 25.70 -16.29 -14.90
CA ASP A 134 26.30 -15.51 -13.81
C ASP A 134 27.63 -14.86 -14.20
N ARG A 135 28.47 -15.55 -14.99
CA ARG A 135 29.72 -14.98 -15.51
C ARG A 135 29.49 -13.72 -16.34
N THR A 136 28.48 -13.73 -17.20
CA THR A 136 28.16 -12.58 -18.05
C THR A 136 27.50 -11.46 -17.24
N ALA A 137 26.60 -11.80 -16.31
CA ALA A 137 25.98 -10.83 -15.42
C ALA A 137 27.05 -10.09 -14.60
N GLU A 138 28.01 -10.80 -14.00
CA GLU A 138 29.09 -10.16 -13.24
C GLU A 138 29.97 -9.27 -14.12
N ARG A 139 30.30 -9.72 -15.34
CA ARG A 139 31.03 -8.89 -16.33
C ARG A 139 30.32 -7.57 -16.62
N LEU A 140 29.00 -7.59 -16.75
CA LEU A 140 28.21 -6.38 -17.02
C LEU A 140 28.04 -5.51 -15.77
N MET A 141 27.82 -6.10 -14.59
CA MET A 141 27.66 -5.39 -13.32
C MET A 141 28.92 -4.62 -12.92
N LYS A 142 30.11 -5.11 -13.24
CA LYS A 142 31.39 -4.40 -12.99
C LYS A 142 31.43 -3.00 -13.61
N HIS A 143 30.65 -2.75 -14.66
CA HIS A 143 30.59 -1.45 -15.34
C HIS A 143 29.23 -0.75 -15.17
N ALA A 144 28.38 -1.21 -14.26
CA ALA A 144 27.04 -0.66 -14.04
C ALA A 144 27.01 0.58 -13.13
N GLY A 145 28.11 0.88 -12.42
CA GLY A 145 28.18 2.03 -11.50
C GLY A 145 27.04 2.01 -10.48
N PRO A 146 26.23 3.08 -10.34
CA PRO A 146 25.17 3.17 -9.35
C PRO A 146 24.04 2.14 -9.57
N TYR A 147 23.91 1.58 -10.79
CA TYR A 147 22.88 0.59 -11.08
C TYR A 147 23.21 -0.82 -10.57
N ARG A 148 24.41 -1.06 -10.02
CA ARG A 148 24.84 -2.40 -9.57
C ARG A 148 23.84 -3.03 -8.61
N TYR A 149 23.45 -2.31 -7.57
CA TYR A 149 22.50 -2.82 -6.57
C TYR A 149 21.12 -3.15 -7.16
N HIS A 150 20.64 -2.32 -8.11
CA HIS A 150 19.39 -2.59 -8.83
C HIS A 150 19.47 -3.90 -9.62
N LEU A 151 20.59 -4.13 -10.32
CA LEU A 151 20.84 -5.34 -11.08
C LEU A 151 20.96 -6.60 -10.22
N GLU A 152 21.65 -6.50 -9.08
CA GLU A 152 21.71 -7.56 -8.07
C GLU A 152 20.30 -7.87 -7.55
N SER A 153 19.52 -6.83 -7.25
CA SER A 153 18.14 -6.96 -6.77
C SER A 153 17.22 -7.69 -7.74
N LEU A 154 17.31 -7.40 -9.03
CA LEU A 154 16.55 -8.11 -10.06
C LEU A 154 16.86 -9.61 -10.12
N ARG A 155 18.05 -10.04 -9.66
CA ARG A 155 18.52 -11.42 -9.72
C ARG A 155 18.42 -12.20 -8.41
N ARG A 156 18.07 -11.56 -7.29
CA ARG A 156 17.92 -12.24 -5.99
C ARG A 156 17.02 -13.46 -6.05
N VAL A 157 15.94 -13.38 -6.83
CA VAL A 157 14.95 -14.45 -7.01
C VAL A 157 15.37 -15.53 -8.01
N LYS A 158 16.50 -15.38 -8.70
CA LYS A 158 16.96 -16.32 -9.75
C LYS A 158 17.04 -17.77 -9.26
N PRO A 159 17.56 -18.09 -8.04
CA PRO A 159 17.60 -19.47 -7.54
C PRO A 159 16.20 -20.10 -7.37
N HIS A 160 15.16 -19.28 -7.27
CA HIS A 160 13.77 -19.67 -7.05
C HIS A 160 12.88 -19.40 -8.28
N THR A 161 13.50 -19.12 -9.42
CA THR A 161 12.80 -18.84 -10.68
C THR A 161 12.55 -20.16 -11.40
N LEU A 162 11.28 -20.43 -11.68
CA LEU A 162 10.85 -21.59 -12.45
C LEU A 162 11.35 -21.51 -13.90
N SER A 163 11.33 -22.64 -14.60
CA SER A 163 11.71 -22.72 -16.00
C SER A 163 10.83 -21.84 -16.90
N GLY A 164 11.33 -21.55 -18.11
CA GLY A 164 10.59 -20.76 -19.09
C GLY A 164 9.22 -21.35 -19.48
N ALA A 165 9.04 -22.66 -19.37
CA ALA A 165 7.77 -23.35 -19.66
C ALA A 165 6.80 -23.33 -18.46
N GLU A 166 7.31 -23.36 -17.23
CA GLU A 166 6.49 -23.34 -16.01
C GLU A 166 5.91 -21.96 -15.71
N VAL A 167 6.63 -20.88 -16.04
CA VAL A 167 6.16 -19.51 -15.75
C VAL A 167 4.80 -19.20 -16.40
N PRO A 168 4.57 -19.45 -17.70
CA PRO A 168 3.25 -19.28 -18.32
C PRO A 168 2.16 -20.12 -17.65
N ILE A 169 2.47 -21.37 -17.26
CA ILE A 169 1.52 -22.27 -16.59
C ILE A 169 1.08 -21.67 -15.25
N ILE A 170 2.03 -21.20 -14.43
CA ILE A 170 1.72 -20.53 -13.15
C ILE A 170 0.89 -19.28 -13.37
N ASN A 171 1.19 -18.47 -14.40
CA ASN A 171 0.41 -17.27 -14.68
C ASN A 171 -1.05 -17.58 -15.05
N VAL A 172 -1.29 -18.61 -15.88
CA VAL A 172 -2.65 -19.05 -16.24
C VAL A 172 -3.38 -19.67 -15.04
N LYS A 173 -2.68 -20.46 -14.21
CA LYS A 173 -3.21 -21.01 -12.96
C LYS A 173 -3.61 -19.90 -11.98
N ASN A 174 -2.80 -18.86 -11.83
CA ASN A 174 -3.03 -17.78 -10.88
C ASN A 174 -4.20 -16.88 -11.27
N SER A 175 -4.34 -16.55 -12.56
CA SER A 175 -5.42 -15.68 -13.05
C SER A 175 -6.82 -16.26 -12.86
N THR A 176 -6.93 -17.58 -12.79
CA THR A 176 -8.21 -18.30 -12.57
C THR A 176 -8.32 -18.96 -11.20
N GLY A 177 -7.24 -18.93 -10.40
CA GLY A 177 -7.16 -19.53 -9.08
C GLY A 177 -7.03 -18.46 -7.99
N ARG A 178 -5.80 -18.23 -7.53
CA ARG A 178 -5.49 -17.31 -6.42
C ARG A 178 -6.13 -15.92 -6.58
N GLU A 179 -6.02 -15.30 -7.74
CA GLU A 179 -6.54 -13.93 -7.96
C GLU A 179 -8.07 -13.88 -7.83
N VAL A 180 -8.76 -14.95 -8.25
CA VAL A 180 -10.22 -15.08 -8.08
C VAL A 180 -10.58 -15.26 -6.61
N LEU A 181 -9.80 -16.03 -5.84
CA LEU A 181 -10.01 -16.21 -4.40
C LEU A 181 -9.80 -14.92 -3.61
N ASP A 182 -8.77 -14.13 -3.94
CA ASP A 182 -8.56 -12.79 -3.37
C ASP A 182 -9.77 -11.89 -3.67
N THR A 183 -10.25 -11.91 -4.93
CA THR A 183 -11.45 -11.16 -5.34
C THR A 183 -12.71 -11.63 -4.59
N LEU A 184 -12.88 -12.93 -4.41
CA LEU A 184 -14.04 -13.50 -3.73
C LEU A 184 -14.07 -13.10 -2.24
N TYR A 185 -12.91 -13.12 -1.57
CA TYR A 185 -12.79 -12.61 -0.21
C TYR A 185 -13.24 -11.14 -0.12
N ASP A 186 -12.78 -10.29 -1.06
CA ASP A 186 -13.16 -8.89 -1.10
C ASP A 186 -14.65 -8.71 -1.36
N VAL A 187 -15.23 -9.45 -2.30
CA VAL A 187 -16.68 -9.39 -2.60
C VAL A 187 -17.51 -9.78 -1.38
N ILE A 188 -17.16 -10.89 -0.70
CA ILE A 188 -17.86 -11.34 0.50
C ILE A 188 -17.75 -10.29 1.59
N THR A 189 -16.53 -9.87 1.93
CA THR A 189 -16.29 -9.01 3.10
C THR A 189 -16.77 -7.57 2.90
N ASN A 190 -16.71 -7.02 1.69
CA ASN A 190 -17.24 -5.70 1.37
C ASN A 190 -18.79 -5.69 1.26
N GLY A 191 -19.39 -6.84 0.94
CA GLY A 191 -20.84 -7.03 0.94
C GLY A 191 -21.47 -7.17 2.33
N LEU A 192 -20.67 -7.39 3.37
CA LEU A 192 -21.17 -7.53 4.74
C LEU A 192 -21.75 -6.21 5.24
N THR A 193 -22.93 -6.30 5.86
CA THR A 193 -23.59 -5.17 6.51
C THR A 193 -23.76 -5.45 8.00
N PHE A 194 -23.63 -4.38 8.80
CA PHE A 194 -23.64 -4.45 10.25
C PHE A 194 -24.69 -3.52 10.83
N GLN A 195 -25.18 -3.81 12.04
CA GLN A 195 -26.23 -3.00 12.66
C GLN A 195 -25.91 -2.72 14.13
N MET A 196 -25.81 -1.45 14.50
CA MET A 196 -25.54 -1.02 15.88
C MET A 196 -26.78 -1.04 16.79
N ASN A 197 -27.94 -1.48 16.33
CA ASN A 197 -29.11 -1.70 17.18
C ASN A 197 -29.97 -2.85 16.65
N SER A 198 -30.74 -3.49 17.52
CA SER A 198 -31.67 -4.58 17.18
C SER A 198 -33.04 -4.09 16.68
N ARG A 199 -33.22 -2.78 16.46
CA ARG A 199 -34.50 -2.24 15.98
C ARG A 199 -34.58 -2.45 14.47
N LYS A 200 -35.77 -2.84 13.99
CA LYS A 200 -36.08 -3.10 12.56
C LYS A 200 -35.74 -1.95 11.58
N ASN A 201 -35.43 -0.75 12.07
CA ASN A 201 -35.11 0.43 11.26
C ASN A 201 -33.67 0.95 11.46
N SER A 202 -32.72 0.14 11.94
CA SER A 202 -31.31 0.55 11.97
C SER A 202 -30.79 0.79 10.55
N THR A 203 -30.10 1.90 10.33
CA THR A 203 -29.32 2.09 9.11
C THR A 203 -28.23 1.01 9.04
N PRO A 204 -28.13 0.25 7.94
CA PRO A 204 -27.03 -0.68 7.72
C PRO A 204 -25.71 0.08 7.67
N LEU A 205 -24.69 -0.45 8.31
CA LEU A 205 -23.34 0.10 8.31
C LEU A 205 -22.42 -0.78 7.47
N SER A 206 -21.50 -0.15 6.73
CA SER A 206 -20.31 -0.84 6.23
C SER A 206 -19.36 -1.17 7.38
N ARG A 207 -18.35 -2.02 7.11
CA ARG A 207 -17.31 -2.36 8.08
C ARG A 207 -16.54 -1.11 8.56
N GLU A 208 -16.24 -0.20 7.65
CA GLU A 208 -15.51 1.04 7.93
C GLU A 208 -16.34 1.96 8.82
N GLN A 209 -17.65 2.10 8.53
CA GLN A 209 -18.58 2.85 9.36
C GLN A 209 -18.72 2.24 10.77
N LEU A 210 -18.80 0.91 10.85
CA LEU A 210 -18.80 0.19 12.14
C LEU A 210 -17.51 0.45 12.93
N SER A 211 -16.35 0.46 12.27
CA SER A 211 -15.04 0.58 12.92
C SER A 211 -14.82 1.91 13.65
N VAL A 212 -15.55 2.96 13.27
CA VAL A 212 -15.56 4.25 13.98
C VAL A 212 -15.96 4.05 15.46
N HIS A 213 -16.86 3.11 15.72
CA HIS A 213 -17.36 2.82 17.06
C HIS A 213 -16.34 2.08 17.94
N PHE A 214 -15.27 1.49 17.40
CA PHE A 214 -14.21 0.86 18.21
C PHE A 214 -13.44 1.86 19.08
N ARG A 215 -13.46 3.14 18.72
CA ARG A 215 -12.84 4.26 19.46
C ARG A 215 -13.84 5.06 20.28
N ASN A 216 -15.08 4.58 20.44
CA ASN A 216 -16.10 5.31 21.17
C ASN A 216 -15.73 5.40 22.67
N PRO A 217 -15.95 6.54 23.34
CA PRO A 217 -15.67 6.68 24.77
C PRO A 217 -16.48 5.71 25.65
N PHE A 218 -17.68 5.31 25.22
CA PHE A 218 -18.56 4.42 25.98
C PHE A 218 -18.25 2.94 25.73
N PRO A 219 -17.93 2.15 26.79
CA PRO A 219 -17.58 0.73 26.64
C PRO A 219 -18.63 -0.13 25.97
N HIS A 220 -19.92 0.09 26.28
CA HIS A 220 -21.02 -0.70 25.70
C HIS A 220 -21.12 -0.52 24.17
N VAL A 221 -20.83 0.68 23.65
CA VAL A 221 -20.82 0.96 22.21
C VAL A 221 -19.69 0.21 21.53
N ARG A 222 -18.49 0.19 22.13
CA ARG A 222 -17.35 -0.56 21.59
C ARG A 222 -17.66 -2.05 21.55
N ARG A 223 -18.18 -2.59 22.66
CA ARG A 223 -18.57 -4.00 22.76
C ARG A 223 -19.60 -4.37 21.69
N MET A 224 -20.69 -3.61 21.56
CA MET A 224 -21.70 -3.85 20.53
C MET A 224 -21.11 -3.84 19.12
N ALA A 225 -20.20 -2.91 18.81
CA ALA A 225 -19.58 -2.84 17.49
C ALA A 225 -18.73 -4.09 17.19
N TYR A 226 -17.95 -4.56 18.16
CA TYR A 226 -17.16 -5.79 17.99
C TYR A 226 -18.01 -7.05 17.97
N ASP A 227 -19.04 -7.15 18.82
CA ASP A 227 -19.95 -8.29 18.84
C ASP A 227 -20.68 -8.40 17.50
N GLN A 228 -21.13 -7.27 16.92
CA GLN A 228 -21.71 -7.23 15.58
C GLN A 228 -20.72 -7.63 14.49
N LEU A 229 -19.47 -7.14 14.57
CA LEU A 229 -18.41 -7.55 13.66
C LEU A 229 -18.26 -9.08 13.68
N PHE A 230 -18.00 -9.66 14.85
CA PHE A 230 -17.74 -11.09 14.96
C PHE A 230 -18.97 -11.95 14.67
N GLN A 231 -20.18 -11.52 15.05
CA GLN A 231 -21.42 -12.25 14.76
C GLN A 231 -21.70 -12.34 13.25
N VAL A 232 -21.43 -11.27 12.49
CA VAL A 232 -21.62 -11.29 11.04
C VAL A 232 -20.52 -12.14 10.39
N TYR A 233 -19.25 -11.93 10.75
CA TYR A 233 -18.14 -12.72 10.22
C TYR A 233 -18.27 -14.22 10.54
N SER A 234 -18.79 -14.59 11.71
CA SER A 234 -18.95 -15.99 12.10
C SER A 234 -19.95 -16.74 11.21
N LYS A 235 -20.93 -16.04 10.61
CA LYS A 235 -21.87 -16.65 9.65
C LYS A 235 -21.21 -17.01 8.31
N HIS A 236 -20.01 -16.47 8.06
CA HIS A 236 -19.22 -16.73 6.86
C HIS A 236 -17.88 -17.42 7.18
N ALA A 237 -17.71 -17.91 8.41
CA ALA A 237 -16.44 -18.44 8.89
C ALA A 237 -15.93 -19.59 8.02
N ASP A 238 -16.82 -20.49 7.59
CA ASP A 238 -16.44 -21.64 6.76
C ASP A 238 -15.94 -21.19 5.39
N SER A 239 -16.69 -20.34 4.69
CA SER A 239 -16.28 -19.82 3.37
C SER A 239 -14.99 -19.01 3.43
N LEU A 240 -14.85 -18.13 4.43
CA LEU A 240 -13.62 -17.35 4.63
C LEU A 240 -12.44 -18.25 5.03
N GLY A 241 -12.69 -19.28 5.82
CA GLY A 241 -11.72 -20.29 6.24
C GLY A 241 -11.22 -21.12 5.06
N ASP A 242 -12.12 -21.56 4.17
CA ASP A 242 -11.77 -22.30 2.96
C ASP A 242 -10.96 -21.45 1.98
N ILE A 243 -11.34 -20.18 1.78
CA ILE A 243 -10.55 -19.24 0.98
C ILE A 243 -9.14 -19.09 1.57
N TYR A 244 -9.03 -18.83 2.87
CA TYR A 244 -7.74 -18.70 3.55
C TYR A 244 -6.88 -19.96 3.42
N LYS A 245 -7.47 -21.14 3.65
CA LYS A 245 -6.79 -22.43 3.54
C LYS A 245 -6.27 -22.67 2.13
N ALA A 246 -7.08 -22.38 1.11
CA ALA A 246 -6.68 -22.51 -0.29
C ALA A 246 -5.50 -21.59 -0.61
N LEU A 247 -5.56 -20.31 -0.21
CA LEU A 247 -4.48 -19.34 -0.45
C LEU A 247 -3.17 -19.70 0.25
N VAL A 248 -3.23 -20.15 1.51
CA VAL A 248 -2.03 -20.55 2.26
C VAL A 248 -1.43 -21.85 1.69
N THR A 249 -2.28 -22.79 1.28
CA THR A 249 -1.82 -24.04 0.66
C THR A 249 -1.17 -23.75 -0.70
N ASP A 250 -1.77 -22.89 -1.52
CA ASP A 250 -1.20 -22.45 -2.79
C ASP A 250 0.17 -21.77 -2.60
N TRP A 251 0.27 -20.85 -1.63
CA TRP A 251 1.52 -20.18 -1.28
C TRP A 251 2.61 -21.15 -0.86
N LYS A 252 2.26 -22.14 -0.03
CA LYS A 252 3.18 -23.19 0.40
C LYS A 252 3.64 -24.04 -0.78
N ASN A 253 2.71 -24.57 -1.58
CA ASN A 253 3.02 -25.48 -2.68
C ASN A 253 3.88 -24.78 -3.74
N GLU A 254 3.52 -23.56 -4.14
CA GLU A 254 4.32 -22.82 -5.11
C GLU A 254 5.68 -22.39 -4.53
N GLY A 255 5.68 -21.82 -3.31
CA GLY A 255 6.90 -21.31 -2.69
C GLY A 255 7.90 -22.41 -2.31
N LEU A 256 7.48 -23.38 -1.51
CA LEU A 256 8.38 -24.38 -0.97
C LEU A 256 8.62 -25.50 -1.99
N ASP A 257 7.56 -26.09 -2.52
CA ASP A 257 7.68 -27.33 -3.28
C ASP A 257 8.16 -27.08 -4.72
N LEU A 258 7.60 -26.07 -5.40
CA LEU A 258 7.99 -25.76 -6.79
C LEU A 258 9.22 -24.84 -6.87
N ARG A 259 9.30 -23.82 -6.02
CA ARG A 259 10.35 -22.80 -6.08
C ARG A 259 11.49 -23.01 -5.08
N GLY A 260 11.39 -24.01 -4.19
CA GLY A 260 12.49 -24.39 -3.30
C GLY A 260 12.84 -23.37 -2.22
N TYR A 261 11.91 -22.50 -1.80
CA TYR A 261 12.14 -21.64 -0.65
C TYR A 261 12.18 -22.46 0.65
N THR A 262 13.02 -22.06 1.60
CA THR A 262 13.22 -22.76 2.88
C THR A 262 12.01 -22.67 3.81
N SER A 263 11.23 -21.59 3.70
CA SER A 263 10.02 -21.37 4.49
C SER A 263 9.04 -20.43 3.79
N PRO A 264 7.75 -20.40 4.18
CA PRO A 264 6.76 -19.53 3.55
C PRO A 264 7.09 -18.04 3.67
N ILE A 265 7.75 -17.62 4.76
CA ILE A 265 8.11 -16.22 4.99
C ILE A 265 9.36 -15.81 4.19
N ALA A 266 10.27 -16.75 3.91
CA ALA A 266 11.48 -16.50 3.11
C ALA A 266 11.16 -15.93 1.72
N VAL A 267 10.02 -16.32 1.14
CA VAL A 267 9.51 -15.78 -0.14
C VAL A 267 9.37 -14.25 -0.07
N ARG A 268 8.77 -13.73 1.01
CA ARG A 268 8.55 -12.29 1.18
C ARG A 268 9.82 -11.58 1.63
N ASN A 269 10.59 -12.21 2.50
CA ASN A 269 11.85 -11.68 3.00
C ASN A 269 12.83 -11.43 1.85
N LEU A 270 13.04 -12.42 0.97
CA LEU A 270 13.90 -12.26 -0.21
C LEU A 270 13.41 -11.16 -1.16
N HIS A 271 12.09 -11.09 -1.39
CA HIS A 271 11.51 -10.06 -2.26
C HIS A 271 11.71 -8.63 -1.72
N ASN A 272 11.71 -8.48 -0.40
CA ASN A 272 11.93 -7.20 0.27
C ASN A 272 13.42 -6.90 0.55
N ASP A 273 14.34 -7.79 0.16
CA ASP A 273 15.74 -7.77 0.58
C ASP A 273 15.93 -7.70 2.10
N ILE A 274 15.30 -8.62 2.81
CA ILE A 274 15.41 -8.74 4.26
C ILE A 274 15.96 -10.13 4.58
N PRO A 275 17.06 -10.26 5.35
CA PRO A 275 17.53 -11.56 5.83
C PRO A 275 16.50 -12.23 6.76
N ASP A 276 16.34 -13.54 6.65
CA ASP A 276 15.43 -14.32 7.52
C ASP A 276 15.77 -14.17 9.01
N GLU A 277 17.06 -14.03 9.34
CA GLU A 277 17.55 -13.80 10.69
C GLU A 277 17.05 -12.47 11.27
N ALA A 278 16.97 -11.41 10.47
CA ALA A 278 16.49 -10.11 10.93
C ALA A 278 15.00 -10.19 11.32
N VAL A 279 14.19 -10.87 10.52
CA VAL A 279 12.76 -11.09 10.82
C VAL A 279 12.57 -12.02 12.01
N SER A 280 13.37 -13.08 12.10
CA SER A 280 13.32 -14.03 13.22
C SER A 280 13.70 -13.34 14.53
N THR A 281 14.75 -12.51 14.51
CA THR A 281 15.20 -11.71 15.65
C THR A 281 14.12 -10.72 16.10
N LEU A 282 13.46 -10.02 15.16
CA LEU A 282 12.34 -9.14 15.47
C LEU A 282 11.21 -9.89 16.17
N LEU A 283 10.77 -11.03 15.60
CA LEU A 283 9.67 -11.81 16.16
C LEU A 283 10.01 -12.36 17.54
N GLN A 284 11.24 -12.85 17.73
CA GLN A 284 11.69 -13.38 19.00
C GLN A 284 11.78 -12.29 20.07
N THR A 285 12.41 -11.16 19.74
CA THR A 285 12.49 -9.99 20.63
C THR A 285 11.10 -9.52 21.08
N CYS A 286 10.13 -9.45 20.16
CA CYS A 286 8.74 -9.12 20.49
C CYS A 286 8.08 -10.13 21.45
N ARG A 287 8.37 -11.44 21.31
CA ARG A 287 7.82 -12.48 22.20
C ARG A 287 8.43 -12.43 23.60
N ASP A 288 9.73 -12.17 23.67
CA ASP A 288 10.48 -12.10 24.93
C ASP A 288 10.06 -10.86 25.73
N ASN A 289 9.80 -9.74 25.06
CA ASN A 289 9.37 -8.46 25.64
C ASN A 289 7.84 -8.26 25.65
N ARG A 290 7.06 -9.35 25.65
CA ARG A 290 5.57 -9.27 25.67
C ARG A 290 5.02 -8.59 26.92
N ASP A 291 5.79 -8.58 28.00
CA ASP A 291 5.47 -7.93 29.27
C ASP A 291 5.42 -6.40 29.14
N VAL A 292 6.25 -5.79 28.27
CA VAL A 292 6.17 -4.35 27.93
C VAL A 292 4.79 -4.02 27.33
N PHE A 293 4.33 -4.86 26.40
CA PHE A 293 2.99 -4.72 25.81
C PHE A 293 1.89 -4.90 26.86
N GLN A 294 2.02 -5.89 27.75
CA GLN A 294 1.07 -6.11 28.84
C GLN A 294 1.03 -4.92 29.81
N GLU A 295 2.18 -4.37 30.19
CA GLU A 295 2.27 -3.25 31.12
C GLU A 295 1.67 -1.98 30.54
N TYR A 296 1.89 -1.70 29.25
CA TYR A 296 1.19 -0.62 28.55
C TYR A 296 -0.34 -0.73 28.70
N PHE A 297 -0.93 -1.92 28.54
CA PHE A 297 -2.38 -2.08 28.71
C PHE A 297 -2.83 -2.00 30.18
N ARG A 298 -2.00 -2.39 31.15
CA ARG A 298 -2.30 -2.15 32.58
C ARG A 298 -2.32 -0.66 32.90
N ILE A 299 -1.35 0.11 32.41
CA ILE A 299 -1.30 1.58 32.53
C ILE A 299 -2.53 2.20 31.84
N LYS A 300 -2.80 1.80 30.60
CA LYS A 300 -3.93 2.33 29.84
C LYS A 300 -5.27 2.02 30.52
N ALA A 301 -5.43 0.84 31.11
CA ALA A 301 -6.61 0.48 31.88
C ALA A 301 -6.83 1.48 33.03
N ARG A 302 -5.78 1.79 33.81
CA ARG A 302 -5.82 2.80 34.88
C ARG A 302 -6.22 4.18 34.36
N ILE A 303 -5.60 4.65 33.28
CA ILE A 303 -5.91 5.95 32.66
C ILE A 303 -7.37 6.02 32.18
N CYS A 304 -7.90 4.93 31.64
CA CYS A 304 -9.29 4.84 31.18
C CYS A 304 -10.30 4.58 32.31
N GLY A 305 -9.85 4.36 33.55
CA GLY A 305 -10.70 4.00 34.68
C GLY A 305 -11.30 2.59 34.56
N LEU A 306 -10.59 1.66 33.93
CA LEU A 306 -10.99 0.27 33.74
C LEU A 306 -10.19 -0.63 34.69
N ARG A 307 -10.87 -1.59 35.33
CA ARG A 307 -10.21 -2.60 36.18
C ARG A 307 -9.34 -3.56 35.35
N GLN A 308 -9.81 -3.94 34.17
CA GLN A 308 -9.12 -4.80 33.21
C GLN A 308 -9.53 -4.39 31.80
N MET A 309 -8.60 -4.43 30.86
CA MET A 309 -8.91 -4.23 29.45
C MET A 309 -9.30 -5.55 28.79
N THR A 310 -10.37 -5.51 28.01
CA THR A 310 -10.78 -6.57 27.09
C THR A 310 -10.39 -6.23 25.65
N ARG A 311 -10.63 -7.14 24.71
CA ARG A 311 -10.41 -6.87 23.27
C ARG A 311 -11.12 -5.59 22.81
N TYR A 312 -12.28 -5.29 23.38
CA TYR A 312 -13.10 -4.14 23.01
C TYR A 312 -12.57 -2.81 23.54
N ASP A 313 -11.58 -2.85 24.44
CA ASP A 313 -11.02 -1.66 25.10
C ASP A 313 -9.66 -1.24 24.54
N VAL A 314 -9.07 -2.05 23.65
CA VAL A 314 -7.74 -1.78 23.07
C VAL A 314 -7.67 -0.39 22.42
N TYR A 315 -8.76 0.09 21.83
CA TYR A 315 -8.88 1.41 21.21
C TYR A 315 -9.68 2.42 22.03
N ALA A 316 -10.02 2.11 23.29
CA ALA A 316 -10.68 3.06 24.18
C ALA A 316 -9.86 4.35 24.26
N PRO A 317 -10.48 5.53 24.04
CA PRO A 317 -9.80 6.79 24.19
C PRO A 317 -9.60 7.08 25.69
N PRO A 318 -8.46 7.67 26.09
CA PRO A 318 -8.33 8.22 27.43
C PRO A 318 -9.29 9.40 27.60
N LYS A 319 -9.68 9.73 28.84
CA LYS A 319 -10.55 10.88 29.15
C LYS A 319 -9.77 12.21 29.08
N ILE A 320 -9.23 12.53 27.90
CA ILE A 320 -8.42 13.74 27.68
C ILE A 320 -9.20 14.70 26.77
N LYS A 321 -9.16 16.00 27.09
CA LYS A 321 -9.73 17.04 26.23
C LYS A 321 -8.96 17.07 24.90
N LYS A 322 -9.67 16.98 23.78
CA LYS A 322 -9.06 17.19 22.45
C LYS A 322 -8.72 18.67 22.31
N ALA A 323 -7.46 18.97 22.06
CA ALA A 323 -7.05 20.30 21.62
C ALA A 323 -7.39 20.48 20.14
N PHE A 324 -7.84 21.68 19.77
CA PHE A 324 -8.00 22.09 18.39
C PHE A 324 -6.85 23.02 18.03
N TYR A 325 -6.14 22.71 16.94
CA TYR A 325 -5.07 23.53 16.41
C TYR A 325 -5.48 24.02 15.02
N PRO A 326 -5.57 25.34 14.78
CA PRO A 326 -5.68 25.89 13.43
C PRO A 326 -4.52 25.44 12.55
N PHE A 327 -4.73 25.38 11.24
CA PHE A 327 -3.74 24.86 10.29
C PHE A 327 -2.36 25.51 10.44
N GLU A 328 -2.30 26.85 10.47
CA GLU A 328 -1.03 27.57 10.60
C GLU A 328 -0.29 27.28 11.92
N GLN A 329 -1.04 27.08 13.00
CA GLN A 329 -0.45 26.69 14.28
C GLN A 329 0.11 25.26 14.21
N ALA A 330 -0.60 24.34 13.55
CA ALA A 330 -0.11 22.99 13.34
C ALA A 330 1.15 22.95 12.47
N VAL A 331 1.19 23.75 11.40
CA VAL A 331 2.38 23.90 10.52
C VAL A 331 3.57 24.39 11.33
N LYS A 332 3.38 25.45 12.14
CA LYS A 332 4.44 25.98 13.01
C LYS A 332 4.99 24.91 13.97
N LEU A 333 4.11 24.17 14.66
CA LEU A 333 4.52 23.10 15.58
C LEU A 333 5.33 22.00 14.88
N VAL A 334 4.97 21.63 13.65
CA VAL A 334 5.71 20.64 12.86
C VAL A 334 7.09 21.16 12.47
N PHE A 335 7.21 22.43 12.05
CA PHE A 335 8.51 23.03 11.73
C PHE A 335 9.41 23.16 12.96
N GLU A 336 8.85 23.54 14.12
CA GLU A 336 9.59 23.57 15.39
C GLU A 336 10.13 22.18 15.76
N ALA A 337 9.30 21.13 15.61
CA ALA A 337 9.74 19.76 15.86
C ALA A 337 10.83 19.29 14.89
N TYR A 338 10.73 19.64 13.59
CA TYR A 338 11.79 19.36 12.63
C TYR A 338 13.07 20.13 12.96
N GLN A 339 12.97 21.38 13.37
CA GLN A 339 14.12 22.20 13.73
C GLN A 339 14.86 21.63 14.95
N GLU A 340 14.13 21.17 15.96
CA GLU A 340 14.69 20.53 17.15
C GLU A 340 15.36 19.18 16.81
N PHE A 341 14.78 18.41 15.89
CA PHE A 341 15.34 17.14 15.46
C PHE A 341 16.54 17.27 14.52
N SER A 342 16.41 18.09 13.47
CA SER A 342 17.42 18.30 12.43
C SER A 342 17.18 19.60 11.66
N PRO A 343 18.07 20.61 11.80
CA PRO A 343 17.98 21.85 11.04
C PRO A 343 17.92 21.65 9.53
N THR A 344 18.62 20.64 8.99
CA THR A 344 18.59 20.29 7.56
C THR A 344 17.21 19.78 7.12
N LEU A 345 16.55 18.95 7.94
CA LEU A 345 15.20 18.49 7.64
C LEU A 345 14.20 19.65 7.67
N ALA A 346 14.33 20.57 8.65
CA ALA A 346 13.51 21.77 8.73
C ALA A 346 13.68 22.65 7.49
N GLU A 347 14.93 22.89 7.05
CA GLU A 347 15.21 23.62 5.83
C GLU A 347 14.55 22.99 4.60
N HIS A 348 14.65 21.66 4.45
CA HIS A 348 13.98 20.96 3.35
C HIS A 348 12.45 21.03 3.43
N ALA A 349 11.87 21.01 4.62
CA ALA A 349 10.43 21.11 4.79
C ALA A 349 9.88 22.52 4.48
N HIS A 350 10.72 23.55 4.62
CA HIS A 350 10.37 24.94 4.28
C HIS A 350 10.45 25.26 2.78
N ARG A 351 11.25 24.49 2.02
CA ARG A 351 11.40 24.61 0.57
C ARG A 351 10.25 23.91 -0.16
#